data_AF-A0A953UVL3-F1
#
_entry.id   AF-A0A953UVL3-F1
#
_cell.length_a   1.000
_cell.length_b   1.000
_cell.length_c   1.000
_cell.angle_alpha   90.00
_cell.angle_beta   90.00
_cell.angle_gamma   90.00
#
_symmetry.space_group_name_H-M   'P 1'
#
loop_
_entity.id
_entity.type
_entity.pdbx_description
1 polymer ?
#
loop_
_entity_poly.entity_id
_entity_poly.type
_entity_poly.pdbx_seq_one_letter_code
_entity_poly.pdbx_strand_id
1 'polypeptide(L)'
;MLDVAKQEPTGRTALFDSIDQALSLFQITQLGDAIYLVTDGEDNKSQVSIRKLKEKLAVHGVRVFVFLVPIDGVMTVEEAEGQSQMGELAEYTGGYVIRAPWQEIGTNDEAWLTRVATRIRSQLQEMYQIALDIPSVEGSKGRVKVGLAGRKLNNNTLTYPRQLVPCTPVP
;
A
#
# COMPACT_ATOMS: atom_id res chain seq x y z
N MET A 1 0.69 -2.80 23.48
CA MET A 1 1.90 -2.02 23.17
C MET A 1 2.81 -2.95 22.38
N LEU A 2 3.04 -2.64 21.10
CA LEU A 2 3.95 -3.41 20.24
C LEU A 2 5.36 -3.29 20.85
N ASP A 3 5.94 -4.38 21.35
CA ASP A 3 7.25 -4.41 22.04
C ASP A 3 8.42 -4.35 21.02
N VAL A 4 8.24 -3.56 19.96
CA VAL A 4 9.16 -3.42 18.81
C VAL A 4 10.46 -2.71 19.23
N ALA A 5 10.41 -1.89 20.28
CA ALA A 5 11.56 -1.13 20.76
C ALA A 5 12.71 -1.98 21.34
N LYS A 6 12.53 -3.29 21.52
CA LYS A 6 13.54 -4.20 22.09
C LYS A 6 14.20 -5.13 21.08
N GLN A 7 13.85 -5.04 19.80
CA GLN A 7 14.38 -5.93 18.78
C GLN A 7 15.46 -5.21 17.97
N GLU A 8 16.68 -5.76 17.98
CA GLU A 8 17.70 -5.31 17.03
C GLU A 8 17.48 -6.00 15.68
N PRO A 9 17.25 -5.24 14.60
CA PRO A 9 17.06 -5.81 13.28
C PRO A 9 18.38 -6.46 12.81
N THR A 10 18.34 -7.75 12.46
CA THR A 10 19.49 -8.49 11.94
C THR A 10 19.08 -9.42 10.80
N GLY A 11 20.01 -9.65 9.87
CA GLY A 11 19.86 -10.63 8.79
C GLY A 11 19.23 -10.08 7.51
N ARG A 12 18.51 -10.96 6.82
CA ARG A 12 17.87 -10.70 5.50
C ARG A 12 16.37 -10.45 5.66
N THR A 13 15.79 -9.68 4.75
CA THR A 13 14.41 -9.22 4.79
C THR A 13 13.52 -10.03 3.84
N ALA A 14 12.48 -10.65 4.38
CA ALA A 14 11.44 -11.34 3.63
C ALA A 14 10.13 -10.52 3.69
N LEU A 15 10.19 -9.33 3.09
CA LEU A 15 9.14 -8.32 3.11
C LEU A 15 7.86 -8.83 2.45
N PHE A 16 7.95 -9.42 1.26
CA PHE A 16 6.78 -9.91 0.52
C PHE A 16 6.12 -11.09 1.22
N ASP A 17 6.90 -12.02 1.76
CA ASP A 17 6.37 -13.14 2.55
C ASP A 17 5.66 -12.63 3.82
N SER A 18 6.17 -11.57 4.44
CA SER A 18 5.54 -10.95 5.61
C SER A 18 4.19 -10.31 5.27
N ILE A 19 4.08 -9.66 4.11
CA ILE A 19 2.81 -9.10 3.62
C ILE A 19 1.83 -10.23 3.26
N ASP A 20 2.30 -11.30 2.62
CA ASP A 20 1.49 -12.48 2.31
C ASP A 20 0.96 -13.17 3.58
N GLN A 21 1.80 -13.27 4.61
CA GLN A 21 1.39 -13.78 5.91
C GLN A 21 0.38 -12.85 6.59
N ALA A 22 0.59 -11.54 6.56
CA ALA A 22 -0.38 -10.57 7.07
C ALA A 22 -1.73 -10.67 6.33
N LEU A 23 -1.70 -10.87 5.02
CA LEU A 23 -2.91 -11.11 4.22
C LEU A 23 -3.67 -12.36 4.68
N SER A 24 -2.96 -13.42 5.09
CA SER A 24 -3.60 -14.65 5.60
C SER A 24 -4.31 -14.47 6.96
N LEU A 25 -4.06 -13.37 7.67
CA LEU A 25 -4.75 -13.06 8.94
C LEU A 25 -6.17 -12.53 8.73
N PHE A 26 -6.50 -12.05 7.52
CA PHE A 26 -7.86 -11.67 7.17
C PHE A 26 -8.69 -12.94 6.94
N GLN A 27 -9.62 -13.25 7.85
CA GLN A 27 -10.49 -14.43 7.72
C GLN A 27 -11.48 -14.27 6.55
N ILE A 28 -12.25 -13.19 6.59
CA ILE A 28 -13.16 -12.76 5.53
C ILE A 28 -12.86 -11.29 5.32
N THR A 29 -12.43 -10.95 4.11
CA THR A 29 -12.04 -9.59 3.80
C THR A 29 -13.26 -8.68 3.72
N GLN A 30 -13.17 -7.52 4.36
CA GLN A 30 -14.22 -6.52 4.42
C GLN A 30 -13.83 -5.27 3.65
N LEU A 31 -14.84 -4.48 3.27
CA LEU A 31 -14.59 -3.17 2.71
C LEU A 31 -13.80 -2.35 3.72
N GLY A 32 -12.57 -1.99 3.34
CA GLY A 32 -11.69 -1.14 4.11
C GLY A 32 -10.46 -1.80 4.68
N ASP A 33 -10.38 -3.12 4.59
CA ASP A 33 -9.18 -3.86 4.99
C ASP A 33 -7.92 -3.28 4.35
N ALA A 34 -6.90 -3.14 5.20
CA ALA A 34 -5.67 -2.49 4.82
C ALA A 34 -4.50 -3.07 5.61
N ILE A 35 -3.34 -3.11 4.95
CA ILE A 35 -2.05 -3.39 5.55
C ILE A 35 -1.27 -2.09 5.57
N TYR A 36 -0.84 -1.68 6.76
CA TYR A 36 0.10 -0.58 6.94
C TYR A 36 1.50 -1.16 7.10
N LEU A 37 2.35 -0.89 6.12
CA LEU A 37 3.71 -1.41 6.05
C LEU A 37 4.70 -0.31 6.40
N VAL A 38 5.61 -0.55 7.36
CA VAL A 38 6.73 0.34 7.66
C VAL A 38 8.00 -0.38 7.24
N THR A 39 8.76 0.18 6.30
CA THR A 39 9.91 -0.51 5.68
C THR A 39 10.86 0.49 5.02
N ASP A 40 12.13 0.12 4.88
CA ASP A 40 13.09 0.79 3.98
C ASP A 40 12.87 0.43 2.50
N GLY A 41 12.12 -0.65 2.24
CA GLY A 41 11.72 -1.13 0.93
C GLY A 41 12.51 -2.35 0.45
N GLU A 42 13.54 -2.80 1.17
CA GLU A 42 14.38 -3.91 0.73
C GLU A 42 13.69 -5.27 0.89
N ASP A 43 13.76 -6.12 -0.15
CA ASP A 43 13.39 -7.53 -0.08
C ASP A 43 14.50 -8.39 -0.70
N ASN A 44 15.10 -9.28 0.08
CA ASN A 44 16.23 -10.11 -0.36
C ASN A 44 16.14 -11.57 0.10
N LYS A 45 14.97 -12.00 0.60
CA LYS A 45 14.72 -13.36 1.09
C LYS A 45 13.32 -13.90 0.80
N SER A 46 12.38 -13.11 0.26
CA SER A 46 11.03 -13.63 0.04
C SER A 46 10.99 -14.73 -1.01
N GLN A 47 10.11 -15.70 -0.78
CA GLN A 47 9.77 -16.73 -1.75
C GLN A 47 8.62 -16.27 -2.66
N VAL A 48 7.72 -15.43 -2.14
CA VAL A 48 6.64 -14.83 -2.91
C VAL A 48 7.18 -13.69 -3.77
N SER A 49 6.97 -13.77 -5.08
CA SER A 49 7.27 -12.66 -6.00
C SER A 49 6.31 -11.49 -5.79
N ILE A 50 6.78 -10.25 -5.98
CA ILE A 50 5.96 -9.04 -5.95
C ILE A 50 4.74 -9.09 -6.88
N ARG A 51 4.85 -9.73 -8.05
CA ARG A 51 3.72 -9.90 -8.98
C ARG A 51 2.59 -10.72 -8.36
N LYS A 52 2.93 -11.90 -7.83
CA LYS A 52 1.97 -12.79 -7.16
C LYS A 52 1.35 -12.12 -5.92
N LEU A 53 2.15 -11.35 -5.18
CA LEU A 53 1.65 -10.60 -4.03
C LEU A 53 0.60 -9.56 -4.44
N LYS A 54 0.88 -8.76 -5.49
CA LYS A 54 -0.06 -7.77 -6.06
C LYS A 54 -1.38 -8.40 -6.46
N GLU A 55 -1.34 -9.53 -7.18
CA GLU A 55 -2.53 -10.28 -7.61
C GLU A 55 -3.35 -10.76 -6.40
N LYS A 56 -2.70 -11.36 -5.39
CA LYS A 56 -3.39 -11.81 -4.17
C LYS A 56 -4.08 -10.66 -3.45
N LEU A 57 -3.38 -9.54 -3.22
CA LEU A 57 -3.94 -8.37 -2.53
C LEU A 57 -5.14 -7.79 -3.29
N ALA A 58 -5.06 -7.70 -4.61
CA ALA A 58 -6.17 -7.22 -5.44
C ALA A 58 -7.40 -8.14 -5.35
N VAL A 59 -7.22 -9.46 -5.44
CA VAL A 59 -8.30 -10.45 -5.31
C VAL A 59 -8.99 -10.37 -3.94
N HIS A 60 -8.21 -10.11 -2.88
CA HIS A 60 -8.71 -9.97 -1.52
C HIS A 60 -9.27 -8.57 -1.23
N GLY A 61 -9.14 -7.62 -2.16
CA GLY A 61 -9.57 -6.23 -1.94
C GLY A 61 -8.80 -5.49 -0.83
N VAL A 62 -7.61 -5.98 -0.46
CA VAL A 62 -6.81 -5.42 0.63
C VAL A 62 -5.85 -4.36 0.09
N ARG A 63 -5.88 -3.18 0.69
CA ARG A 63 -5.04 -2.03 0.30
C ARG A 63 -3.74 -2.03 1.07
N VAL A 64 -2.63 -1.65 0.42
CA VAL A 64 -1.34 -1.50 1.10
C VAL A 64 -0.94 -0.04 1.17
N PHE A 65 -0.70 0.45 2.39
CA PHE A 65 -0.15 1.78 2.64
C PHE A 65 1.27 1.64 3.17
N VAL A 66 2.22 2.29 2.52
CA VAL A 66 3.65 2.11 2.83
C VAL A 66 4.19 3.38 3.49
N PHE A 67 4.73 3.24 4.69
CA PHE A 67 5.62 4.20 5.34
C PHE A 67 7.04 3.82 4.98
N LEU A 68 7.55 4.46 3.93
CA LEU A 68 8.87 4.20 3.43
C LEU A 68 9.88 5.02 4.24
N VAL A 69 10.80 4.33 4.91
CA VAL A 69 11.82 4.90 5.78
C VAL A 69 13.18 4.68 5.12
N PRO A 70 13.57 5.56 4.18
CA PRO A 70 14.84 5.40 3.48
C PRO A 70 16.01 5.52 4.46
N ILE A 71 17.00 4.65 4.31
CA ILE A 71 18.26 4.74 5.04
C ILE A 71 19.11 5.84 4.38
N ASP A 72 19.70 6.72 5.18
CA ASP A 72 20.62 7.75 4.68
C ASP A 72 21.89 7.10 4.11
N GLY A 73 22.25 7.42 2.86
CA GLY A 73 23.47 6.91 2.23
C GLY A 73 23.37 6.72 0.72
N VAL A 74 24.40 6.10 0.15
CA VAL A 74 24.36 5.63 -1.25
C VAL A 74 23.48 4.39 -1.29
N MET A 75 22.33 4.50 -1.92
CA MET A 75 21.44 3.36 -2.14
C MET A 75 22.12 2.32 -3.02
N THR A 76 22.03 1.07 -2.58
CA THR A 76 22.25 -0.11 -3.41
C THR A 76 21.20 -0.18 -4.52
N VAL A 77 21.46 -0.99 -5.55
CA VAL A 77 20.49 -1.18 -6.65
C VAL A 77 19.21 -1.82 -6.11
N GLU A 78 19.37 -2.75 -5.18
CA GLU A 78 18.32 -3.49 -4.49
C GLU A 78 17.42 -2.55 -3.68
N GLU A 79 17.99 -1.60 -2.93
CA GLU A 79 17.22 -0.60 -2.20
C GLU A 79 16.45 0.33 -3.14
N ALA A 80 17.10 0.81 -4.21
CA ALA A 80 16.44 1.68 -5.19
C ALA A 80 15.28 0.97 -5.89
N GLU A 81 15.46 -0.31 -6.25
CA GLU A 81 14.42 -1.14 -6.82
C GLU A 81 13.29 -1.37 -5.81
N GLY A 82 13.63 -1.72 -4.56
CA GLY A 82 12.67 -1.93 -3.48
C GLY A 82 11.77 -0.71 -3.23
N GLN A 83 12.33 0.49 -3.20
CA GLN A 83 11.55 1.72 -3.06
C GLN A 83 10.58 1.95 -4.23
N SER A 84 11.00 1.61 -5.45
CA SER A 84 10.14 1.68 -6.65
C SER A 84 9.00 0.65 -6.57
N GLN A 85 9.34 -0.59 -6.19
CA GLN A 85 8.37 -1.68 -6.01
C GLN A 85 7.34 -1.35 -4.92
N MET A 86 7.72 -0.67 -3.84
CA MET A 86 6.78 -0.20 -2.80
C MET A 86 5.79 0.84 -3.32
N GLY A 87 6.26 1.77 -4.16
CA GLY A 87 5.39 2.70 -4.88
C GLY A 87 4.38 1.98 -5.75
N GLU A 88 4.86 1.05 -6.57
CA GLU A 88 4.01 0.29 -7.47
C GLU A 88 2.99 -0.58 -6.72
N LEU A 89 3.40 -1.25 -5.65
CA LEU A 89 2.54 -2.10 -4.81
C LEU A 89 1.41 -1.30 -4.16
N ALA A 90 1.75 -0.16 -3.54
CA ALA A 90 0.77 0.71 -2.90
C ALA A 90 -0.25 1.21 -3.94
N GLU A 91 0.23 1.76 -5.05
CA GLU A 91 -0.65 2.27 -6.13
C GLU A 91 -1.52 1.16 -6.74
N TYR A 92 -0.96 -0.03 -6.95
CA TYR A 92 -1.66 -1.15 -7.56
C TYR A 92 -2.88 -1.58 -6.74
N THR A 93 -2.75 -1.55 -5.41
CA THR A 93 -3.80 -1.94 -4.47
C THR A 93 -4.74 -0.80 -4.10
N GLY A 94 -4.53 0.41 -4.63
CA GLY A 94 -5.34 1.58 -4.28
C GLY A 94 -4.90 2.29 -2.99
N GLY A 95 -3.71 1.97 -2.48
CA GLY A 95 -3.04 2.69 -1.41
C GLY A 95 -1.98 3.67 -1.90
N TYR A 96 -1.17 4.21 -0.98
CA TYR A 96 -0.13 5.19 -1.31
C TYR A 96 1.07 5.07 -0.38
N VAL A 97 2.17 5.72 -0.78
CA VAL A 97 3.41 5.78 -0.02
C VAL A 97 3.52 7.11 0.73
N ILE A 98 3.83 7.03 2.01
CA ILE A 98 4.31 8.13 2.84
C ILE A 98 5.81 7.94 2.98
N ARG A 99 6.58 8.88 2.46
CA ARG A 99 8.04 8.89 2.65
C ARG A 99 8.34 9.60 3.97
N ALA A 100 8.89 8.86 4.92
CA ALA A 100 9.33 9.40 6.18
C ALA A 100 10.63 10.18 5.96
N PRO A 101 10.67 11.48 6.29
CA PRO A 101 11.90 12.24 6.27
C PRO A 101 12.71 11.86 7.50
N TRP A 102 13.51 10.79 7.42
CA TRP A 102 14.28 10.26 8.57
C TRP A 102 15.13 11.35 9.25
N GLN A 103 15.65 12.30 8.48
CA GLN A 103 16.41 13.46 8.94
C GLN A 103 15.57 14.51 9.71
N GLU A 104 14.25 14.56 9.49
CA GLU A 104 13.33 15.48 10.19
C GLU A 104 12.65 14.81 11.40
N ILE A 105 12.64 13.47 11.44
CA ILE A 105 12.16 12.70 12.60
C ILE A 105 13.15 12.92 13.75
N GLY A 106 12.73 13.70 14.74
CA GLY A 106 13.47 14.11 15.93
C GLY A 106 13.51 15.64 16.14
N THR A 107 13.28 16.45 15.10
CA THR A 107 13.34 17.93 15.21
C THR A 107 11.98 18.62 15.14
N ASN A 108 10.98 18.02 14.48
CA ASN A 108 9.62 18.55 14.39
C ASN A 108 8.55 17.44 14.29
N ASP A 109 8.66 16.46 15.19
CA ASP A 109 7.88 15.22 15.19
C ASP A 109 6.38 15.45 15.22
N GLU A 110 5.90 16.40 16.03
CA GLU A 110 4.47 16.67 16.14
C GLU A 110 3.83 17.07 14.81
N ALA A 111 4.50 17.93 14.03
CA ALA A 111 3.95 18.39 12.76
C ALA A 111 3.90 17.24 11.74
N TRP A 112 4.94 16.39 11.69
CA TRP A 112 4.95 15.23 10.81
C TRP A 112 3.92 14.18 11.24
N LEU A 113 3.89 13.82 12.53
CA LEU A 113 2.91 12.89 13.10
C LEU A 113 1.48 13.37 12.86
N THR A 114 1.22 14.68 13.01
CA THR A 114 -0.10 15.27 12.74
C THR A 114 -0.47 15.13 11.27
N ARG A 115 0.45 15.39 10.33
CA ARG A 115 0.19 15.21 8.89
C ARG A 115 -0.11 13.74 8.58
N VAL A 116 0.69 12.82 9.09
CA VAL A 116 0.51 11.38 8.90
C VAL A 116 -0.81 10.90 9.50
N ALA A 117 -1.10 11.25 10.75
CA ALA A 117 -2.34 10.89 11.43
C ALA A 117 -3.57 11.46 10.71
N THR A 118 -3.49 12.69 10.22
CA THR A 118 -4.56 13.29 9.41
C THR A 118 -4.79 12.51 8.12
N ARG A 119 -3.71 12.07 7.47
CA ARG A 119 -3.76 11.28 6.24
C ARG A 119 -4.32 9.87 6.47
N ILE A 120 -3.97 9.22 7.58
CA ILE A 120 -4.55 7.93 7.98
C ILE A 120 -6.05 8.12 8.28
N ARG A 121 -6.40 9.16 9.05
CA ARG A 121 -7.79 9.48 9.37
C ARG A 121 -8.62 9.72 8.12
N SER A 122 -8.12 10.49 7.14
CA SER A 122 -8.87 10.73 5.91
C SER A 122 -9.14 9.45 5.13
N GLN A 123 -8.23 8.46 5.16
CA GLN A 123 -8.50 7.15 4.52
C GLN A 123 -9.67 6.39 5.16
N LEU A 124 -9.78 6.46 6.50
CA LEU A 124 -10.82 5.75 7.24
C LEU A 124 -12.18 6.44 7.06
N GLN A 125 -12.20 7.76 6.91
CA GLN A 125 -13.42 8.55 6.80
C GLN A 125 -13.93 8.70 5.36
N GLU A 126 -13.05 8.67 4.36
CA GLU A 126 -13.37 8.91 2.94
C GLU A 126 -13.28 7.63 2.10
N MET A 127 -13.70 6.50 2.66
CA MET A 127 -13.74 5.24 1.95
C MET A 127 -15.02 5.12 1.12
N TYR A 128 -14.84 5.07 -0.20
CA TYR A 128 -15.93 4.85 -1.15
C TYR A 128 -15.70 3.55 -1.93
N GLN A 129 -16.77 2.76 -2.09
CA GLN A 129 -16.80 1.64 -3.02
C GLN A 129 -17.66 2.02 -4.22
N ILE A 130 -17.12 1.86 -5.42
CA ILE A 130 -17.84 2.04 -6.68
C ILE A 130 -17.93 0.67 -7.34
N ALA A 131 -19.13 0.12 -7.42
CA ALA A 131 -19.38 -1.09 -8.19
C ALA A 131 -19.70 -0.69 -9.64
N LEU A 132 -19.01 -1.31 -10.59
CA LEU A 132 -19.24 -1.12 -12.01
C LEU A 132 -19.90 -2.39 -12.55
N ASP A 133 -21.10 -2.25 -13.11
CA ASP A 133 -21.74 -3.34 -13.85
C ASP A 133 -21.11 -3.41 -15.24
N ILE A 134 -20.07 -4.25 -15.37
CA ILE A 134 -19.35 -4.40 -16.63
C ILE A 134 -19.86 -5.68 -17.31
N PRO A 135 -20.64 -5.55 -18.40
CA PRO A 135 -21.43 -6.66 -18.95
C PRO A 135 -20.62 -7.83 -19.50
N SER A 136 -19.31 -7.67 -19.74
CA SER A 136 -18.34 -8.77 -19.91
C SER A 136 -16.92 -8.20 -19.95
N VAL A 137 -15.99 -8.79 -19.20
CA VAL A 137 -14.55 -8.51 -19.35
C VAL A 137 -13.78 -9.82 -19.32
N GLU A 138 -13.58 -10.44 -20.47
CA GLU A 138 -12.43 -11.31 -20.66
C GLU A 138 -11.25 -10.45 -21.15
N GLY A 139 -10.30 -10.20 -20.25
CA GLY A 139 -8.90 -9.88 -20.62
C GLY A 139 -8.60 -8.54 -21.30
N SER A 140 -9.56 -7.63 -21.53
CA SER A 140 -9.28 -6.36 -22.21
C SER A 140 -8.93 -5.22 -21.24
N LYS A 141 -7.87 -4.47 -21.55
CA LYS A 141 -7.47 -3.25 -20.82
C LYS A 141 -8.57 -2.19 -20.98
N GLY A 142 -9.35 -1.93 -19.92
CA GLY A 142 -10.33 -0.85 -19.88
C GLY A 142 -9.76 0.43 -19.29
N ARG A 143 -10.27 1.59 -19.73
CA ARG A 143 -9.97 2.89 -19.09
C ARG A 143 -11.21 3.40 -18.39
N VAL A 144 -11.18 3.40 -17.05
CA VAL A 144 -12.20 4.07 -16.23
C VAL A 144 -11.77 5.51 -16.02
N LYS A 145 -12.67 6.46 -16.29
CA LYS A 145 -12.49 7.87 -15.93
C LYS A 145 -13.43 8.20 -14.79
N VAL A 146 -12.87 8.60 -13.66
CA VAL A 146 -13.63 9.07 -12.51
C VAL A 146 -13.50 10.59 -12.44
N GLY A 147 -14.63 11.28 -12.42
CA GLY A 147 -14.71 12.72 -12.18
C GLY A 147 -15.45 13.00 -10.88
N LEU A 148 -15.01 13.99 -10.11
CA LEU A 148 -15.74 14.48 -8.95
C LEU A 148 -16.66 15.63 -9.38
N ALA A 149 -17.96 15.51 -9.09
CA ALA A 149 -18.91 16.59 -9.36
C ALA A 149 -18.62 17.79 -8.44
N GLY A 150 -18.51 18.99 -9.01
CA GLY A 150 -18.42 20.25 -8.24
C GLY A 150 -17.07 20.56 -7.58
N ARG A 151 -16.03 19.74 -7.75
CA ARG A 151 -14.66 20.03 -7.29
C ARG A 151 -13.66 19.83 -8.43
N LYS A 152 -12.84 20.84 -8.72
CA LYS A 152 -11.61 20.63 -9.50
C LYS A 152 -10.66 19.80 -8.64
N LEU A 153 -10.12 18.71 -9.20
CA LEU A 153 -9.06 17.88 -8.59
C LEU A 153 -7.72 18.62 -8.44
N ASN A 154 -7.71 19.95 -8.40
CA ASN A 154 -6.49 20.73 -8.27
C ASN A 154 -5.84 20.34 -6.93
N ASN A 155 -4.81 19.49 -7.01
CA ASN A 155 -4.04 18.87 -5.93
C ASN A 155 -4.66 17.67 -5.18
N ASN A 156 -5.79 17.11 -5.62
CA ASN A 156 -6.36 15.89 -5.02
C ASN A 156 -6.12 14.67 -5.94
N THR A 157 -5.44 13.65 -5.42
CA THR A 157 -5.17 12.40 -6.15
C THR A 157 -6.23 11.36 -5.78
N LEU A 158 -6.97 10.87 -6.77
CA LEU A 158 -7.81 9.69 -6.59
C LEU A 158 -6.92 8.44 -6.70
N THR A 159 -6.96 7.61 -5.68
CA THR A 159 -6.26 6.33 -5.66
C THR A 159 -7.29 5.20 -5.68
N TYR A 160 -7.08 4.22 -6.54
CA TYR A 160 -7.97 3.07 -6.70
C TYR A 160 -7.16 1.86 -7.19
N PRO A 161 -7.62 0.62 -6.92
CA PRO A 161 -6.95 -0.58 -7.39
C PRO A 161 -6.80 -0.57 -8.93
N ARG A 162 -5.60 -0.88 -9.42
CA ARG A 162 -5.31 -0.90 -10.87
C ARG A 162 -5.78 -2.18 -11.57
N GLN A 163 -6.19 -3.18 -10.79
CA GLN A 163 -6.88 -4.37 -11.27
C GLN A 163 -8.31 -4.36 -10.72
N LEU A 164 -9.29 -4.40 -11.62
CA LEU A 164 -10.67 -4.64 -11.23
C LEU A 164 -10.85 -6.14 -11.04
N VAL A 165 -11.38 -6.51 -9.88
CA VAL A 165 -11.74 -7.89 -9.56
C VAL A 165 -13.26 -8.00 -9.46
N PRO A 166 -13.83 -9.20 -9.68
CA PRO A 166 -15.25 -9.44 -9.44
C PRO A 166 -15.66 -8.98 -8.03
N CYS A 167 -16.82 -8.34 -7.92
CA CYS A 167 -17.33 -7.84 -6.62
C CYS A 167 -17.64 -8.98 -5.64
N THR A 168 -17.88 -10.18 -6.16
CA THR A 168 -18.01 -11.43 -5.42
C THR A 168 -16.92 -12.38 -5.89
N PRO A 169 -16.13 -12.99 -4.98
CA PRO A 169 -15.24 -14.07 -5.36
C PRO A 169 -16.09 -15.18 -5.99
N VAL A 170 -15.68 -15.66 -7.17
CA VAL A 170 -16.28 -16.85 -7.76
C VAL A 170 -15.90 -18.03 -6.86
N PRO A 171 -16.85 -18.91 -6.47
CA PRO A 171 -16.59 -20.05 -5.59
C PRO A 171 -15.53 -21.00 -6.15
#